data_AF-F2IGP4-F1
#
_entry.id   AF-F2IGP4-F1
#
_cell.length_a   1.000
_cell.length_b   1.000
_cell.length_c   1.000
_cell.angle_alpha   90.00
_cell.angle_beta   90.00
_cell.angle_gamma   90.00
#
_symmetry.space_group_name_H-M   'P 1'
#
loop_
_entity.id
_entity.type
_entity.pdbx_description
1 polymer ?
#
loop_
_entity_poly.entity_id
_entity_poly.type
_entity_poly.pdbx_seq_one_letter_code
_entity_poly.pdbx_strand_id
1 'polypeptide(L)'
;MKYLFYILLLGLSFKSFSQSTVASNIGNPSRFLGYTNNFMLNFRTANVQRMKLNGSLSYAIDGYNGLRNGYLLLGRGDALINNGLFNPANAGAYSALHLTGAIGGFIQTFGYRPWMQTGVTLTDNQDLSYIGLRQVGTGFDVTRKQGSS
;
A
#
# COMPACT_ATOMS: atom_id res chain seq x y z
N MET A 1 -26.99 25.42 -58.79
CA MET A 1 -27.42 25.24 -57.38
C MET A 1 -26.84 23.94 -56.85
N LYS A 2 -26.11 24.04 -55.75
CA LYS A 2 -25.92 23.05 -54.66
C LYS A 2 -25.37 21.66 -55.03
N TYR A 3 -24.05 21.54 -55.05
CA TYR A 3 -23.37 20.36 -54.51
C TYR A 3 -23.44 20.42 -52.98
N LEU A 4 -23.80 19.33 -52.29
CA LEU A 4 -23.09 18.93 -51.07
C LEU A 4 -23.50 17.53 -50.58
N PHE A 5 -22.62 16.57 -50.90
CA PHE A 5 -22.16 15.45 -50.10
C PHE A 5 -22.93 15.09 -48.81
N TYR A 6 -23.55 13.91 -48.83
CA TYR A 6 -23.90 13.15 -47.62
C TYR A 6 -22.64 12.49 -47.05
N ILE A 7 -22.26 12.83 -45.82
CA ILE A 7 -21.38 11.97 -45.01
C ILE A 7 -22.08 11.73 -43.67
N LEU A 8 -22.57 10.51 -43.52
CA LEU A 8 -23.08 9.93 -42.28
C LEU A 8 -21.87 9.41 -41.48
N LEU A 9 -21.50 10.09 -40.40
CA LEU A 9 -20.42 9.66 -39.52
C LEU A 9 -21.00 8.73 -38.42
N LEU A 10 -21.12 7.44 -38.72
CA LEU A 10 -21.46 6.39 -37.76
C LEU A 10 -20.17 5.83 -37.13
N GLY A 11 -20.09 5.87 -35.80
CA GLY A 11 -19.21 4.98 -35.02
C GLY A 11 -17.89 5.57 -34.54
N LEU A 12 -17.93 6.40 -33.50
CA LEU A 12 -16.77 6.62 -32.62
C LEU A 12 -17.13 6.16 -31.21
N SER A 13 -17.05 4.86 -30.95
CA SER A 13 -17.05 4.32 -29.59
C SER A 13 -15.62 4.35 -29.05
N PHE A 14 -15.17 5.53 -28.58
CA PHE A 14 -13.96 5.59 -27.76
C PHE A 14 -14.33 5.23 -26.32
N LYS A 15 -14.10 3.97 -25.94
CA LYS A 15 -13.98 3.57 -24.53
C LYS A 15 -12.59 3.01 -24.28
N SER A 16 -11.57 3.85 -24.47
CA SER A 16 -10.27 3.64 -23.84
C SER A 16 -10.19 4.58 -22.64
N PHE A 17 -10.54 4.09 -21.45
CA PHE A 17 -10.26 4.81 -20.22
C PHE A 17 -8.76 4.79 -19.97
N SER A 18 -8.14 5.95 -19.97
CA SER A 18 -6.77 6.13 -19.47
C SER A 18 -6.75 5.83 -17.96
N GLN A 19 -5.79 5.03 -17.50
CA GLN A 19 -5.52 4.79 -16.08
C GLN A 19 -5.01 6.05 -15.35
N SER A 20 -4.79 7.14 -16.08
CA SER A 20 -4.39 8.44 -15.56
C SER A 20 -5.23 9.52 -16.21
N THR A 21 -5.90 10.36 -15.43
CA THR A 21 -6.65 11.54 -15.90
C THR A 21 -5.75 12.66 -16.43
N VAL A 22 -4.44 12.40 -16.53
CA VAL A 22 -3.46 13.18 -17.28
C VAL A 22 -2.78 12.31 -18.32
N ALA A 23 -2.61 12.85 -19.53
CA ALA A 23 -1.97 12.17 -20.66
C ALA A 23 -0.46 11.99 -20.41
N SER A 24 -0.07 10.94 -19.71
CA SER A 24 1.19 10.21 -19.96
C SER A 24 1.30 8.95 -19.10
N ASN A 25 0.80 7.83 -19.65
CA ASN A 25 1.46 6.53 -19.44
C ASN A 25 2.18 6.12 -20.73
N ILE A 26 2.73 7.11 -21.44
CA ILE A 26 3.47 6.93 -22.69
C ILE A 26 4.93 6.66 -22.36
N GLY A 27 5.37 5.52 -22.84
CA GLY A 27 6.55 5.46 -23.69
C GLY A 27 7.91 5.20 -23.08
N ASN A 28 8.35 5.96 -22.08
CA ASN A 28 9.78 6.26 -21.92
C ASN A 28 10.52 5.35 -20.91
N PRO A 29 11.87 5.24 -20.90
CA PRO A 29 12.65 4.48 -19.89
C PRO A 29 12.43 4.91 -18.43
N SER A 30 11.68 5.99 -18.21
CA SER A 30 11.11 6.49 -16.95
C SER A 30 9.68 5.99 -16.67
N ARG A 31 9.23 4.91 -17.31
CA ARG A 31 7.95 4.24 -17.03
C ARG A 31 8.03 3.45 -15.73
N PHE A 32 7.76 4.11 -14.61
CA PHE A 32 7.52 3.44 -13.34
C PHE A 32 6.07 3.59 -12.93
N LEU A 33 5.55 2.57 -12.27
CA LEU A 33 4.29 2.64 -11.54
C LEU A 33 4.54 3.51 -10.29
N GLY A 34 4.17 4.78 -10.30
CA GLY A 34 4.36 5.68 -9.16
C GLY A 34 4.58 7.16 -9.51
N TYR A 35 5.16 7.92 -8.57
CA TYR A 35 5.50 9.35 -8.72
C TYR A 35 6.94 9.62 -8.25
N THR A 36 7.65 10.55 -8.88
CA THR A 36 8.98 11.02 -8.40
C THR A 36 8.90 11.85 -7.12
N ASN A 37 7.73 12.41 -6.81
CA ASN A 37 7.53 13.36 -5.72
C ASN A 37 7.16 12.69 -4.39
N ASN A 38 7.61 11.45 -4.19
CA ASN A 38 7.51 10.76 -2.91
C ASN A 38 6.07 10.60 -2.36
N PHE A 39 5.09 10.50 -3.26
CA PHE A 39 3.71 10.22 -2.88
C PHE A 39 3.47 8.73 -2.64
N MET A 40 2.48 8.42 -1.80
CA MET A 40 1.98 7.07 -1.65
C MET A 40 1.36 6.58 -2.98
N LEU A 41 1.50 5.28 -3.26
CA LEU A 41 0.86 4.64 -4.39
C LEU A 41 -0.35 3.84 -3.90
N ASN A 42 -1.54 4.20 -4.40
CA ASN A 42 -2.80 3.59 -4.00
C ASN A 42 -3.38 2.76 -5.13
N PHE A 43 -3.77 1.52 -4.82
CA PHE A 43 -4.42 0.64 -5.77
C PHE A 43 -5.89 0.49 -5.37
N ARG A 44 -6.77 0.76 -6.33
CA ARG A 44 -8.21 0.81 -6.11
C ARG A 44 -8.96 -0.07 -7.09
N THR A 45 -10.06 -0.64 -6.64
CA THR A 45 -11.06 -1.32 -7.49
C THR A 45 -12.42 -0.69 -7.20
N ALA A 46 -13.11 -0.16 -8.21
CA ALA A 46 -14.38 0.55 -8.03
C ALA A 46 -14.33 1.66 -6.95
N ASN A 47 -13.28 2.49 -6.98
CA ASN A 47 -13.00 3.54 -5.98
C ASN A 47 -12.74 3.06 -4.53
N VAL A 48 -12.70 1.75 -4.30
CA VAL A 48 -12.31 1.17 -3.00
C VAL A 48 -10.82 0.90 -2.98
N GLN A 49 -10.11 1.37 -1.95
CA GLN A 49 -8.68 1.10 -1.78
C GLN A 49 -8.44 -0.35 -1.34
N ARG A 50 -7.56 -1.05 -2.07
CA ARG A 50 -7.18 -2.44 -1.82
C ARG A 50 -5.75 -2.56 -1.34
N MET A 51 -4.89 -1.68 -1.83
CA MET A 51 -3.47 -1.66 -1.48
C MET A 51 -2.96 -0.22 -1.36
N LYS A 52 -2.01 -0.01 -0.45
CA LYS A 52 -1.30 1.26 -0.23
C LYS A 52 0.18 0.95 -0.06
N LEU A 53 1.02 1.49 -0.94
CA LEU A 53 2.47 1.52 -0.77
C LEU A 53 2.86 2.89 -0.25
N ASN A 54 3.47 2.94 0.93
CA ASN A 54 3.87 4.18 1.57
C ASN A 54 4.98 4.89 0.77
N GLY A 55 4.82 6.20 0.55
CA GLY A 55 5.93 7.10 0.20
C GLY A 55 6.80 7.37 1.45
N SER A 56 7.40 8.56 1.58
CA SER A 56 8.09 8.90 2.84
C SER A 56 7.08 9.35 3.88
N LEU A 57 6.79 8.48 4.83
CA LEU A 57 5.81 8.68 5.89
C LEU A 57 6.44 8.35 7.24
N SER A 58 6.07 9.12 8.25
CA SER A 58 6.42 8.87 9.65
C SER A 58 5.15 8.89 10.48
N TYR A 59 4.94 7.84 11.27
CA TYR A 59 3.82 7.78 12.21
C TYR A 59 4.10 6.80 13.35
N ALA A 60 3.42 7.02 14.46
CA ALA A 60 3.46 6.14 15.62
C ALA A 60 2.60 4.89 15.41
N ILE A 61 3.09 3.76 15.89
CA ILE A 61 2.31 2.52 16.07
C ILE A 61 2.55 2.11 17.52
N ASP A 62 1.50 1.98 18.33
CA ASP A 62 1.62 1.68 19.77
C ASP A 62 2.57 2.66 20.50
N GLY A 63 2.51 3.94 20.13
CA GLY A 63 3.40 4.99 20.66
C GLY A 63 4.83 5.03 20.09
N TYR A 64 5.24 4.01 19.33
CA TYR A 64 6.57 3.95 18.70
C TYR A 64 6.60 4.70 17.37
N ASN A 65 7.13 5.91 17.38
CA ASN A 65 7.40 6.70 16.18
C ASN A 65 8.51 6.07 15.31
N GLY A 66 8.40 6.24 14.01
CA GLY A 66 9.47 5.86 13.08
C GLY A 66 9.08 6.05 11.63
N LEU A 67 10.08 6.00 10.75
CA LEU A 67 9.88 6.02 9.30
C LEU A 67 9.21 4.70 8.86
N ARG A 68 8.27 4.80 7.92
CA ARG A 68 7.45 3.70 7.41
C ARG A 68 7.47 3.65 5.88
N ASN A 69 8.60 4.07 5.32
CA ASN A 69 8.77 4.26 3.89
C ASN A 69 8.76 2.92 3.17
N GLY A 70 8.04 2.83 2.06
CA GLY A 70 7.97 1.60 1.24
C GLY A 70 7.21 0.45 1.88
N TYR A 71 6.56 0.64 3.02
CA TYR A 71 5.73 -0.41 3.62
C TYR A 71 4.45 -0.59 2.81
N LEU A 72 4.07 -1.85 2.62
CA LEU A 72 2.92 -2.25 1.82
C LEU A 72 1.76 -2.67 2.71
N LEU A 73 0.64 -1.97 2.60
CA LEU A 73 -0.63 -2.35 3.23
C LEU A 73 -1.54 -3.00 2.19
N LEU A 74 -2.08 -4.18 2.49
CA LEU A 74 -3.02 -4.92 1.65
C LEU A 74 -4.24 -5.33 2.49
N GLY A 75 -5.45 -5.08 2.00
CA GLY A 75 -6.65 -5.44 2.74
C GLY A 75 -7.94 -4.79 2.23
N ARG A 76 -8.98 -4.82 3.07
CA ARG A 76 -10.31 -4.27 2.77
C ARG A 76 -10.41 -2.79 3.17
N GLY A 77 -9.95 -1.87 2.33
CA GLY A 77 -10.04 -0.43 2.61
C GLY A 77 -11.48 0.13 2.68
N ASP A 78 -12.49 -0.62 2.24
CA ASP A 78 -13.92 -0.33 2.43
C ASP A 78 -14.43 -0.64 3.84
N ALA A 79 -13.72 -1.46 4.61
CA ALA A 79 -14.14 -1.78 5.96
C ALA A 79 -13.96 -0.55 6.86
N LEU A 80 -15.00 -0.20 7.63
CA LEU A 80 -14.99 0.99 8.50
C LEU A 80 -13.78 1.00 9.45
N ILE A 81 -13.41 -0.16 9.99
CA ILE A 81 -12.25 -0.30 10.88
C ILE A 81 -10.92 0.01 10.20
N ASN A 82 -10.78 -0.28 8.90
CA ASN A 82 -9.56 -0.07 8.13
C ASN A 82 -9.40 1.35 7.61
N ASN A 83 -10.45 2.17 7.72
CA ASN A 83 -10.41 3.56 7.27
C ASN A 83 -9.18 4.28 7.87
N GLY A 84 -8.88 4.03 9.14
CA GLY A 84 -7.71 4.57 9.85
C GLY A 84 -6.35 4.13 9.32
N LEU A 85 -6.24 3.08 8.51
CA LEU A 85 -4.97 2.66 7.88
C LEU A 85 -4.82 3.19 6.44
N PHE A 86 -5.91 3.19 5.68
CA PHE A 86 -5.86 3.52 4.25
C PHE A 86 -6.00 5.02 3.96
N ASN A 87 -6.81 5.77 4.72
CA ASN A 87 -7.14 7.16 4.41
C ASN A 87 -6.24 8.24 5.03
N PRO A 88 -5.71 8.12 6.27
CA PRO A 88 -4.86 9.18 6.81
C PRO A 88 -3.52 9.24 6.07
N ALA A 89 -3.00 10.47 5.92
CA ALA A 89 -1.64 10.67 5.45
C ALA A 89 -0.61 10.09 6.44
N ASN A 90 -0.93 10.10 7.74
CA ASN A 90 -0.03 9.71 8.83
C ASN A 90 -0.38 8.34 9.44
N ALA A 91 -0.86 7.40 8.63
CA ALA A 91 -1.12 6.03 9.05
C ALA A 91 -0.95 5.07 7.87
N GLY A 92 -0.75 3.79 8.16
CA GLY A 92 -0.54 2.77 7.15
C GLY A 92 -0.01 1.48 7.75
N ALA A 93 0.69 0.71 6.92
CA ALA A 93 1.28 -0.58 7.28
C ALA A 93 2.19 -0.50 8.53
N TYR A 94 2.17 -1.56 9.36
CA TYR A 94 3.00 -1.61 10.57
C TYR A 94 4.41 -2.12 10.36
N SER A 95 4.57 -2.99 9.35
CA SER A 95 5.84 -3.56 8.94
C SER A 95 5.95 -3.53 7.41
N ALA A 96 7.05 -4.03 6.85
CA ALA A 96 7.29 -4.09 5.40
C ALA A 96 6.07 -4.59 4.61
N LEU A 97 5.34 -5.59 5.13
CA LEU A 97 4.03 -6.01 4.63
C LEU A 97 3.01 -6.07 5.76
N HIS A 98 1.87 -5.43 5.58
CA HIS A 98 0.75 -5.49 6.51
C HIS A 98 -0.49 -6.00 5.78
N LEU A 99 -0.99 -7.17 6.21
CA LEU A 99 -2.28 -7.70 5.76
C LEU A 99 -3.35 -7.35 6.79
N THR A 100 -4.42 -6.69 6.38
CA THR A 100 -5.51 -6.31 7.27
C THR A 100 -6.85 -6.88 6.81
N GLY A 101 -7.56 -7.52 7.73
CA GLY A 101 -8.90 -8.05 7.52
C GLY A 101 -9.98 -6.99 7.75
N ALA A 102 -11.22 -7.38 8.07
CA ALA A 102 -12.36 -6.45 8.13
C ALA A 102 -13.27 -6.64 9.35
N ILE A 103 -12.89 -7.51 10.27
CA ILE A 103 -13.67 -7.96 11.42
C ILE A 103 -13.13 -7.28 12.69
N GLY A 104 -14.01 -6.97 13.63
CA GLY A 104 -13.66 -6.38 14.93
C GLY A 104 -14.07 -4.91 15.08
N GLY A 105 -13.70 -4.30 16.20
CA GLY A 105 -14.04 -2.91 16.53
C GLY A 105 -12.98 -1.87 16.15
N PHE A 106 -11.71 -2.27 16.06
CA PHE A 106 -10.58 -1.39 15.72
C PHE A 106 -9.39 -2.22 15.22
N ILE A 107 -8.42 -1.53 14.60
CA ILE A 107 -7.15 -2.15 14.20
C ILE A 107 -6.23 -2.20 15.42
N GLN A 108 -5.84 -3.41 15.81
CA GLN A 108 -5.00 -3.63 16.97
C GLN A 108 -3.58 -3.10 16.73
N THR A 109 -3.14 -2.15 17.55
CA THR A 109 -1.73 -1.70 17.56
C THR A 109 -0.94 -2.27 18.72
N PHE A 110 -1.61 -2.63 19.83
CA PHE A 110 -0.93 -3.09 21.04
C PHE A 110 -0.10 -4.33 20.74
N GLY A 111 1.14 -4.31 21.22
CA GLY A 111 2.09 -5.39 21.02
C GLY A 111 3.04 -5.16 19.86
N TYR A 112 2.83 -4.12 19.04
CA TYR A 112 3.83 -3.69 18.08
C TYR A 112 5.14 -3.33 18.78
N ARG A 113 6.28 -3.70 18.17
CA ARG A 113 7.60 -3.33 18.65
C ARG A 113 8.46 -2.82 17.50
N PRO A 114 9.40 -1.88 17.74
CA PRO A 114 10.26 -1.36 16.68
C PRO A 114 11.05 -2.40 15.89
N TRP A 115 11.34 -3.59 16.45
CA TRP A 115 12.01 -4.67 15.73
C TRP A 115 11.10 -5.40 14.72
N MET A 116 9.78 -5.17 14.75
CA MET A 116 8.81 -5.77 13.81
C MET A 116 8.83 -5.13 12.41
N GLN A 117 9.67 -4.11 12.18
CA GLN A 117 9.72 -3.33 10.94
C GLN A 117 9.92 -4.17 9.67
N THR A 118 10.77 -5.20 9.72
CA THR A 118 11.13 -6.03 8.57
C THR A 118 10.42 -7.38 8.67
N GLY A 119 9.13 -7.42 8.35
CA GLY A 119 8.35 -8.66 8.37
C GLY A 119 6.93 -8.47 7.85
N VAL A 120 6.05 -9.38 8.29
CA VAL A 120 4.63 -9.38 7.96
C VAL A 120 3.82 -9.21 9.22
N THR A 121 2.99 -8.16 9.27
CA THR A 121 1.98 -7.97 10.31
C THR A 121 0.61 -8.35 9.77
N LEU A 122 -0.15 -9.12 10.55
CA LEU A 122 -1.54 -9.45 10.26
C LEU A 122 -2.41 -8.80 11.33
N THR A 123 -3.44 -8.05 10.93
CA THR A 123 -4.44 -7.51 11.85
C THR A 123 -5.84 -7.84 11.39
N ASP A 124 -6.60 -8.50 12.24
CA ASP A 124 -8.03 -8.71 12.05
C ASP A 124 -8.64 -9.13 13.38
N ASN A 125 -9.95 -8.97 13.57
CA ASN A 125 -10.65 -9.45 14.77
C ASN A 125 -10.03 -8.97 16.11
N GLN A 126 -9.43 -7.77 16.12
CA GLN A 126 -8.71 -7.20 17.28
C GLN A 126 -7.41 -7.93 17.68
N ASP A 127 -6.96 -8.85 16.85
CA ASP A 127 -5.69 -9.54 17.00
C ASP A 127 -4.60 -8.87 16.17
N LEU A 128 -3.38 -8.91 16.69
CA LEU A 128 -2.16 -8.59 15.95
C LEU A 128 -1.25 -9.81 15.99
N SER A 129 -0.81 -10.28 14.84
CA SER A 129 0.25 -11.27 14.73
C SER A 129 1.38 -10.77 13.84
N TYR A 130 2.57 -11.29 14.09
CA TYR A 130 3.78 -10.90 13.39
C TYR A 130 4.58 -12.14 12.98
N ILE A 131 5.04 -12.14 11.73
CA ILE A 131 5.99 -13.10 11.20
C ILE A 131 7.21 -12.34 10.71
N GLY A 132 8.36 -12.62 11.30
CA GLY A 132 9.63 -12.03 10.90
C GLY A 132 10.70 -12.20 11.96
N LEU A 133 11.79 -11.48 11.80
CA LEU A 133 12.95 -11.60 12.68
C LEU A 133 12.77 -10.70 13.90
N ARG A 134 12.90 -11.30 15.08
CA ARG A 134 12.99 -10.55 16.32
C ARG A 134 14.45 -10.30 16.63
N GLN A 135 14.82 -9.03 16.77
CA GLN A 135 16.12 -8.68 17.31
C GLN A 135 16.20 -9.08 18.79
N VAL A 136 17.22 -9.84 19.16
CA VAL A 136 17.51 -10.21 20.55
C VAL A 136 18.87 -9.65 20.97
N GLY A 137 18.87 -8.71 21.92
CA GLY A 137 20.09 -8.01 22.33
C GLY A 137 20.43 -6.83 21.41
N THR A 138 21.69 -6.39 21.46
CA THR A 138 22.17 -5.19 20.75
C THR A 138 22.99 -5.50 19.49
N GLY A 139 23.30 -6.78 19.24
CA GLY A 139 24.08 -7.23 18.09
C GLY A 139 23.25 -7.47 16.84
N PHE A 140 23.94 -7.81 15.75
CA PHE A 140 23.31 -8.36 14.55
C PHE A 140 23.04 -9.85 14.77
N ASP A 141 21.77 -10.25 14.68
CA ASP A 141 21.40 -11.65 14.70
C ASP A 141 21.77 -12.28 13.35
N VAL A 142 22.77 -13.16 13.36
CA VAL A 142 23.17 -13.94 12.19
C VAL A 142 22.71 -15.37 12.42
N THR A 143 21.81 -15.89 11.57
CA THR A 143 21.47 -17.32 11.59
C THR A 143 22.63 -18.11 10.98
N ARG A 144 23.67 -18.39 11.76
CA ARG A 144 24.74 -19.32 11.39
C ARG A 144 24.40 -20.71 11.93
N LYS A 145 24.29 -21.71 11.05
CA LYS A 145 24.48 -23.12 11.45
C LYS A 145 25.98 -23.29 11.71
N GLN A 146 26.42 -23.24 12.97
CA GLN A 146 27.73 -23.79 13.34
C GLN A 146 27.62 -25.31 13.26
N GLY A 147 27.83 -25.86 12.07
CA GLY A 147 28.20 -27.26 11.93
C GLY A 147 29.68 -27.37 12.30
N SER A 148 29.97 -27.79 13.53
CA SER A 148 31.26 -28.35 13.89
C SER A 148 31.18 -29.87 13.69
N SER A 149 31.90 -30.36 12.70
CA SER A 149 32.44 -31.73 12.67
C SER A 149 33.77 -31.67 11.95
#